data_AF-A0A5Q2VVF5-F1
#
_entry.id   AF-A0A5Q2VVF5-F1
#
_cell.length_a   1.000
_cell.length_b   1.000
_cell.length_c   1.000
_cell.angle_alpha   90.00
_cell.angle_beta   90.00
_cell.angle_gamma   90.00
#
_symmetry.space_group_name_H-M   'P 1'
#
loop_
_entity.id
_entity.type
_entity.pdbx_description
1 polymer ?
#
loop_
_entity_poly.entity_id
_entity_poly.type
_entity_poly.pdbx_seq_one_letter_code
_entity_poly.pdbx_strand_id
1 'polypeptide(L)' 'MEYDELDGPDGMDIRVPKDDDYRTCSECGGDCHPDPSAGADGLGVRIAFVCPEHGVHSVIDPFEDLR' A
#
# COMPACT_ATOMS: atom_id res chain seq x y z
N MET A 1 -4.25 10.86 -1.21
CA MET A 1 -3.67 10.00 -2.25
C MET A 1 -4.72 9.87 -3.34
N GLU A 2 -4.37 10.01 -4.62
CA GLU A 2 -5.33 9.78 -5.70
C GLU A 2 -5.32 8.30 -6.06
N TYR A 3 -6.49 7.73 -6.37
CA TYR A 3 -6.65 6.32 -6.69
C TYR A 3 -7.29 6.16 -8.07
N ASP A 4 -6.86 5.13 -8.79
CA ASP A 4 -7.57 4.60 -9.95
C ASP A 4 -8.47 3.45 -9.50
N GLU A 5 -9.68 3.43 -10.07
CA GLU A 5 -10.64 2.34 -9.90
C GLU A 5 -10.50 1.37 -11.07
N LEU A 6 -10.16 0.12 -10.76
CA LEU A 6 -9.99 -0.97 -11.70
C LEU A 6 -11.08 -2.01 -11.45
N ASP A 7 -11.68 -2.51 -12.54
CA ASP A 7 -12.61 -3.64 -12.47
C ASP A 7 -11.81 -4.91 -12.16
N GLY A 8 -11.95 -5.39 -10.93
CA GLY A 8 -11.27 -6.58 -10.44
C GLY A 8 -12.01 -7.87 -10.78
N PRO A 9 -11.39 -9.03 -10.52
CA PRO A 9 -12.04 -10.32 -10.74
C PRO A 9 -13.33 -10.41 -9.91
N ASP A 10 -14.34 -11.07 -10.47
CA ASP A 10 -15.66 -11.25 -9.81
C ASP A 10 -16.45 -9.95 -9.54
N GLY A 11 -16.15 -8.86 -10.25
CA GLY A 11 -16.85 -7.58 -10.11
C GLY A 11 -16.49 -6.84 -8.83
N MET A 12 -15.29 -7.10 -8.28
CA MET A 12 -14.75 -6.34 -7.16
C MET A 12 -14.08 -5.06 -7.64
N ASP A 13 -14.43 -3.91 -7.06
CA ASP A 13 -13.72 -2.67 -7.34
C ASP A 13 -12.33 -2.71 -6.66
N ILE A 14 -11.26 -2.76 -7.47
CA ILE A 14 -9.89 -2.66 -6.98
C ILE A 14 -9.47 -1.20 -7.04
N ARG A 15 -8.99 -0.66 -5.92
CA ARG A 15 -8.41 0.67 -5.86
C ARG A 15 -6.90 0.57 -5.75
N VAL A 16 -6.20 1.18 -6.68
CA VAL A 16 -4.73 1.31 -6.65
C VAL A 16 -4.35 2.78 -6.61
N PRO A 17 -3.34 3.20 -5.84
CA PRO A 17 -2.83 4.56 -5.93
C PRO A 17 -2.36 4.86 -7.35
N LYS A 18 -2.63 6.08 -7.84
CA LYS A 18 -2.23 6.53 -9.19
C LYS A 18 -0.72 6.60 -9.41
N ASP A 19 0.00 6.72 -8.32
CA ASP A 19 1.44 6.95 -8.33
C ASP A 19 2.11 5.90 -7.44
N ASP A 20 3.33 5.52 -7.81
CA ASP A 20 4.10 4.45 -7.17
C ASP A 20 4.98 4.93 -6.00
N ASP A 21 4.95 6.21 -5.63
CA ASP A 21 5.78 6.78 -4.54
C ASP A 21 5.56 6.07 -3.20
N TYR A 22 4.38 5.51 -2.98
CA TYR A 22 4.09 4.73 -1.76
C TYR A 22 4.91 3.43 -1.68
N ARG A 23 5.38 2.89 -2.81
CA ARG A 23 6.27 1.73 -2.87
C ARG A 23 7.69 2.08 -3.30
N THR A 24 7.95 3.25 -3.86
CA THR A 24 9.32 3.69 -4.23
C THR A 24 10.08 4.25 -3.02
N CYS A 25 11.16 3.59 -2.62
CA CYS A 25 12.02 4.03 -1.52
C CYS A 25 12.63 5.42 -1.82
N SER A 26 12.49 6.37 -0.89
CA SER A 26 13.07 7.71 -1.04
C SER A 26 14.60 7.75 -1.06
N GLU A 27 15.25 6.74 -0.48
CA GLU A 27 16.71 6.69 -0.34
C GLU A 27 17.41 6.08 -1.56
N CYS A 28 16.95 4.91 -2.02
CA CYS A 28 17.57 4.20 -3.14
C CYS A 28 16.76 4.22 -4.44
N GLY A 29 15.52 4.70 -4.43
CA GLY A 29 14.62 4.66 -5.58
C GLY A 29 14.13 3.26 -5.95
N GLY A 30 14.40 2.25 -5.10
CA GLY A 30 13.99 0.87 -5.31
C GLY A 30 12.52 0.61 -4.97
N ASP A 31 11.98 -0.48 -5.48
CA ASP A 31 10.62 -0.94 -5.17
C ASP A 31 10.59 -1.69 -3.81
N CYS A 32 9.92 -1.10 -2.83
CA CYS A 32 9.76 -1.66 -1.50
C CYS A 32 8.78 -2.83 -1.51
N HIS A 33 9.01 -3.84 -0.68
CA HIS A 33 8.15 -5.01 -0.60
C HIS A 33 6.96 -4.77 0.34
N PRO A 34 5.74 -5.17 -0.03
CA PRO A 34 4.58 -5.11 0.87
C PRO A 34 4.73 -6.13 2.00
N ASP A 35 4.59 -5.66 3.23
CA ASP A 35 4.47 -6.46 4.46
C ASP A 35 3.03 -6.33 5.02
N PRO A 36 2.19 -7.36 4.83
CA PRO A 36 0.81 -7.36 5.31
C PRO A 36 0.68 -7.67 6.82
N SER A 37 1.78 -8.05 7.48
CA SER A 37 1.80 -8.38 8.92
C SER A 37 1.53 -7.15 9.78
N ALA A 38 1.88 -5.95 9.27
CA ALA A 38 1.69 -4.68 9.96
C ALA A 38 0.20 -4.29 10.17
N GLY A 39 -0.74 -4.97 9.50
CA GLY A 39 -2.18 -4.72 9.60
C GLY A 39 -2.99 -5.77 10.38
N ALA A 40 -2.35 -6.78 10.96
CA ALA A 40 -3.06 -7.94 11.53
C ALA A 40 -3.65 -7.70 12.94
N ASP A 41 -3.45 -6.53 13.55
CA ASP A 41 -3.83 -6.24 14.95
C ASP A 41 -5.33 -5.96 15.19
N GLY A 42 -6.21 -6.36 14.26
CA GLY A 42 -7.67 -6.21 14.41
C GLY A 42 -8.22 -4.78 14.27
N LEU A 43 -7.36 -3.81 13.91
CA LEU A 43 -7.73 -2.40 13.69
C LEU A 43 -7.99 -2.03 12.22
N GLY A 44 -8.03 -3.00 11.32
CA GLY A 44 -8.21 -2.82 9.87
C GLY A 44 -6.99 -3.27 9.07
N VAL A 45 -7.17 -3.51 7.77
CA VAL A 45 -6.09 -3.95 6.88
C VAL A 45 -5.16 -2.77 6.58
N ARG A 46 -3.93 -2.85 7.06
CA ARG A 46 -2.86 -1.91 6.73
C ARG A 46 -1.71 -2.66 6.08
N ILE A 47 -1.13 -2.08 5.05
CA ILE A 47 -0.02 -2.66 4.32
C ILE A 47 1.19 -1.75 4.52
N ALA A 48 2.24 -2.27 5.14
CA ALA A 48 3.52 -1.55 5.20
C ALA A 48 4.33 -1.84 3.94
N PHE A 49 5.08 -0.87 3.44
CA PHE A 49 6.07 -1.07 2.38
C PHE A 49 7.47 -0.94 2.98
N VAL A 50 8.26 -1.99 2.85
CA VAL A 50 9.57 -2.12 3.52
C VAL A 50 10.66 -2.24 2.47
N CYS A 51 11.61 -1.32 2.49
CA CYS A 51 12.85 -1.42 1.76
C CYS A 51 13.78 -2.40 2.50
N PRO A 52 14.34 -3.41 1.84
CA PRO A 52 15.25 -4.36 2.48
C PRO A 52 16.55 -3.70 3.01
N GLU A 53 16.93 -2.56 2.43
CA GLU A 53 18.16 -1.83 2.80
C GLU A 53 17.90 -0.72 3.83
N HIS A 54 16.75 -0.03 3.72
CA HIS A 54 16.47 1.19 4.48
C HIS A 54 15.34 1.04 5.51
N GLY A 55 14.64 -0.10 5.54
CA GLY A 55 13.57 -0.39 6.49
C GLY A 55 12.19 0.09 6.04
N VAL A 56 11.29 0.36 6.99
CA VAL A 56 9.91 0.77 6.69
C VAL A 56 9.91 2.12 5.98
N HIS A 57 9.33 2.15 4.77
CA HIS A 57 9.17 3.33 3.95
C HIS A 57 7.80 3.98 4.15
N SER A 58 6.72 3.23 3.97
CA SER A 58 5.36 3.75 4.04
C SER A 58 4.39 2.74 4.67
N VAL A 59 3.22 3.23 5.09
CA VAL A 59 2.08 2.40 5.50
C VAL A 59 0.83 2.96 4.85
N ILE A 60 0.09 2.12 4.13
CA ILE A 60 -1.17 2.50 3.50
C ILE A 60 -2.34 1.73 4.14
N ASP A 61 -3.47 2.40 4.31
CA ASP A 61 -4.76 1.79 4.59
C ASP A 61 -5.62 1.96 3.33
N PRO A 62 -5.88 0.88 2.57
CA PRO A 62 -6.67 0.95 1.32
C PRO A 62 -8.11 1.42 1.51
N PHE A 63 -8.58 1.52 2.76
CA PHE A 63 -9.96 1.82 3.12
C PHE A 63 -10.11 3.12 3.92
N GLU A 64 -9.09 3.99 3.99
CA GLU A 64 -9.18 5.24 4.77
C GLU A 64 -10.39 6.10 4.38
N ASP A 65 -10.72 6.17 3.08
CA ASP A 65 -11.85 6.97 2.59
C ASP A 65 -13.23 6.35 2.89
N LEU A 66 -13.29 5.12 3.42
CA LEU A 66 -14.54 4.44 3.78
C LEU A 66 -14.87 4.55 5.29
N ARG A 67 -14.06 5.28 6.05
CA ARG A 67 -14.22 5.46 7.51
C ARG A 67 -14.99 6.71 7.90
#